data_AF-A0A931TLF5-F1
#
_entry.id   AF-A0A931TLF5-F1
#
_cell.length_a   1.000
_cell.length_b   1.000
_cell.length_c   1.000
_cell.angle_alpha   90.00
_cell.angle_beta   90.00
_cell.angle_gamma   90.00
#
_symmetry.space_group_name_H-M   'P 1'
#
loop_
_entity.id
_entity.type
_entity.pdbx_description
1 polymer ?
#
loop_
_entity_poly.entity_id
_entity_poly.type
_entity_poly.pdbx_seq_one_letter_code
_entity_poly.pdbx_strand_id
1 'polypeptide(L)'
;MSDSSFDPGPEEFAALRATIRERGSLRVVLFVATIGLWSALVVATAAALTLPVASLIPLVVLAGGFEAVASLHIGVERIGRYIQVRYEWDAPGAAGVPIRWERAAMAWGRRFPGTGTDPLFGVIFYLATALNFVPVALTGVAPELAVLALAHLLFAARVWRVRAWAARQRDEDLRRYQQLLTAEGAERAGSPG
;
A
#
# COMPACT_ATOMS: atom_id res chain seq x y z
N MET A 1 -25.45 0.75 36.22
CA MET A 1 -24.83 0.51 34.91
C MET A 1 -23.34 0.61 35.11
N SER A 2 -22.69 -0.51 35.44
CA SER A 2 -21.25 -0.59 35.55
C SER A 2 -20.68 -0.37 34.15
N ASP A 3 -19.89 0.69 34.01
CA ASP A 3 -19.18 1.05 32.80
C ASP A 3 -18.37 -0.18 32.35
N SER A 4 -18.81 -0.83 31.28
CA SER A 4 -18.06 -1.90 30.65
C SER A 4 -16.84 -1.26 30.05
N SER A 5 -15.77 -1.16 30.85
CA SER A 5 -14.43 -0.80 30.41
C SER A 5 -14.20 -1.47 29.06
N PHE A 6 -14.03 -0.67 28.02
CA PHE A 6 -13.77 -1.13 26.66
C PHE A 6 -12.44 -1.90 26.69
N ASP A 7 -12.53 -3.19 27.02
CA ASP A 7 -11.50 -4.15 26.70
C ASP A 7 -11.71 -4.43 25.21
N PRO A 8 -10.82 -3.95 24.32
CA PRO A 8 -10.95 -4.21 22.90
C PRO A 8 -10.83 -5.71 22.71
N GLY A 9 -11.96 -6.38 22.69
CA GLY A 9 -12.02 -7.82 22.86
C GLY A 9 -11.53 -8.58 21.62
N PRO A 10 -11.60 -9.91 21.69
CA PRO A 10 -11.33 -10.80 20.56
C PRO A 10 -12.10 -10.43 19.28
N GLU A 11 -13.27 -9.82 19.42
CA GLU A 11 -14.12 -9.38 18.31
C GLU A 11 -13.50 -8.24 17.49
N GLU A 12 -12.93 -7.21 18.13
CA GLU A 12 -12.25 -6.12 17.41
C GLU A 12 -11.02 -6.66 16.68
N PHE A 13 -10.21 -7.50 17.33
CA PHE A 13 -9.07 -8.13 16.68
C PHE A 13 -9.50 -8.95 15.45
N ALA A 14 -10.55 -9.76 15.58
CA ALA A 14 -11.08 -10.56 14.49
C ALA A 14 -11.59 -9.67 13.33
N ALA A 15 -12.30 -8.59 13.63
CA ALA A 15 -12.79 -7.64 12.64
C ALA A 15 -11.64 -6.96 11.88
N LEU A 16 -10.61 -6.47 12.58
CA LEU A 16 -9.45 -5.83 11.95
C LEU A 16 -8.67 -6.80 11.06
N ARG A 17 -8.49 -8.06 11.50
CA ARG A 17 -7.88 -9.12 10.68
C ARG A 17 -8.72 -9.44 9.45
N ALA A 18 -10.05 -9.46 9.57
CA ALA A 18 -10.94 -9.63 8.44
C ALA A 18 -10.78 -8.49 7.42
N THR A 19 -10.71 -7.23 7.88
CA THR A 19 -10.46 -6.06 7.02
C THR A 19 -9.11 -6.14 6.31
N ILE A 20 -8.04 -6.56 6.99
CA ILE A 20 -6.72 -6.78 6.38
C ILE A 20 -6.82 -7.80 5.23
N ARG A 21 -7.50 -8.93 5.47
CA ARG A 21 -7.68 -9.99 4.47
C ARG A 21 -8.47 -9.49 3.27
N GLU A 22 -9.60 -8.82 3.50
CA GLU A 22 -10.45 -8.28 2.45
C GLU A 22 -9.71 -7.28 1.57
N ARG A 23 -9.07 -6.27 2.18
CA ARG A 23 -8.30 -5.24 1.46
C ARG A 23 -7.07 -5.84 0.77
N GLY A 24 -6.44 -6.85 1.37
CA GLY A 24 -5.34 -7.60 0.77
C GLY A 24 -5.76 -8.29 -0.54
N SER A 25 -6.91 -8.96 -0.54
CA SER A 25 -7.47 -9.58 -1.75
C SER A 25 -7.88 -8.53 -2.78
N LEU A 26 -8.58 -7.47 -2.36
CA LEU A 26 -9.02 -6.38 -3.24
C LEU A 26 -7.84 -5.72 -3.97
N ARG A 27 -6.70 -5.54 -3.29
CA ARG A 27 -5.48 -5.00 -3.89
C ARG A 27 -5.01 -5.83 -5.08
N VAL A 28 -5.00 -7.16 -4.96
CA VAL A 28 -4.57 -8.07 -6.04
C VAL A 28 -5.57 -8.02 -7.20
N VAL A 29 -6.87 -8.03 -6.90
CA VAL A 29 -7.93 -7.91 -7.92
C VAL A 29 -7.80 -6.60 -8.70
N LEU A 30 -7.65 -5.47 -8.01
CA LEU A 30 -7.47 -4.16 -8.64
C LEU A 30 -6.20 -4.08 -9.48
N PHE A 31 -5.10 -4.68 -9.03
CA PHE A 31 -3.88 -4.77 -9.82
C PHE A 31 -4.13 -5.53 -11.14
N VAL A 32 -4.72 -6.73 -11.08
CA VAL A 32 -5.02 -7.52 -12.29
C VAL A 32 -5.97 -6.78 -13.22
N ALA A 33 -7.05 -6.18 -12.69
CA ALA A 33 -8.00 -5.40 -13.46
C ALA A 33 -7.35 -4.18 -14.12
N THR A 34 -6.46 -3.48 -13.41
CA THR A 34 -5.70 -2.33 -13.94
C THR A 34 -4.83 -2.74 -15.11
N ILE A 35 -4.03 -3.81 -14.96
CA ILE A 35 -3.14 -4.27 -16.02
C ILE A 35 -3.94 -4.79 -17.22
N GLY A 36 -5.04 -5.50 -17.00
CA GLY A 36 -5.94 -5.94 -18.07
C GLY A 36 -6.54 -4.77 -18.83
N LEU A 37 -7.11 -3.78 -18.13
CA LEU A 37 -7.69 -2.59 -18.74
C LEU A 37 -6.65 -1.74 -19.48
N TRP A 38 -5.48 -1.52 -18.87
CA TRP A 38 -4.36 -0.85 -19.52
C TRP A 38 -3.96 -1.54 -20.82
N SER A 39 -3.80 -2.87 -20.80
CA SER A 39 -3.40 -3.65 -21.98
C SER A 39 -4.42 -3.52 -23.11
N ALA A 40 -5.70 -3.62 -22.79
CA ALA A 40 -6.78 -3.44 -23.75
C ALA A 40 -6.77 -2.02 -24.36
N LEU A 41 -6.53 -0.99 -23.54
CA LEU A 41 -6.44 0.40 -23.99
C LEU A 41 -5.21 0.66 -24.86
N VAL A 42 -4.06 0.08 -24.56
CA VAL A 42 -2.87 0.17 -25.42
C VAL A 42 -3.18 -0.38 -26.80
N VAL A 43 -3.78 -1.58 -26.89
CA VAL A 43 -4.15 -2.19 -28.18
C VAL A 43 -5.21 -1.35 -28.91
N ALA A 44 -6.27 -0.92 -28.20
CA ALA A 44 -7.35 -0.15 -28.81
C ALA A 44 -6.88 1.22 -29.31
N THR A 45 -6.07 1.94 -28.53
CA THR A 45 -5.51 3.24 -28.95
C THR A 45 -4.54 3.08 -30.11
N ALA A 46 -3.66 2.07 -30.09
CA ALA A 46 -2.77 1.80 -31.21
C ALA A 46 -3.51 1.43 -32.51
N ALA A 47 -4.65 0.74 -32.40
CA ALA A 47 -5.45 0.34 -33.56
C ALA A 47 -6.33 1.48 -34.11
N ALA A 48 -6.86 2.34 -33.24
CA ALA A 48 -7.87 3.33 -33.62
C ALA A 48 -7.35 4.77 -33.73
N LEU A 49 -6.24 5.11 -33.06
CA LEU A 49 -5.73 6.47 -32.94
C LEU A 49 -4.28 6.54 -33.39
N THR A 50 -4.01 7.37 -34.39
CA THR A 50 -2.64 7.64 -34.87
C THR A 50 -1.95 8.76 -34.09
N LEU A 51 -2.68 9.44 -33.19
CA LEU A 51 -2.17 10.57 -32.44
C LEU A 51 -1.31 10.11 -31.25
N PRO A 52 -0.03 10.52 -31.15
CA PRO A 52 0.84 10.13 -30.03
C PRO A 52 0.28 10.50 -28.66
N VAL A 53 -0.50 11.59 -28.57
CA VAL A 53 -1.17 12.03 -27.34
C VAL A 53 -2.16 10.98 -26.79
N ALA A 54 -2.68 10.09 -27.63
CA ALA A 54 -3.59 9.02 -27.20
C ALA A 54 -2.93 8.06 -26.19
N SER A 55 -1.60 7.95 -26.17
CA SER A 55 -0.83 7.17 -25.18
C SER A 55 -0.99 7.66 -23.74
N LEU A 56 -1.50 8.88 -23.52
CA LEU A 56 -1.81 9.38 -22.18
C LEU A 56 -3.00 8.66 -21.55
N ILE A 57 -3.95 8.16 -22.35
CA ILE A 57 -5.13 7.45 -21.85
C ILE A 57 -4.73 6.19 -21.06
N PRO A 58 -3.98 5.23 -21.64
CA PRO A 58 -3.50 4.08 -20.88
C PRO A 58 -2.55 4.46 -19.73
N LEU A 59 -1.74 5.52 -19.87
CA LEU A 59 -0.88 6.01 -18.76
C LEU A 59 -1.70 6.50 -17.55
N VAL A 60 -2.81 7.22 -17.78
CA VAL A 60 -3.71 7.66 -16.70
C VAL A 60 -4.35 6.47 -15.99
N VAL A 61 -4.72 5.42 -16.73
CA VAL A 61 -5.25 4.19 -16.14
C VAL A 61 -4.20 3.50 -15.27
N LEU A 62 -2.94 3.42 -15.72
CA LEU A 62 -1.84 2.91 -14.89
C LEU A 62 -1.66 3.74 -13.62
N ALA A 63 -1.69 5.07 -13.75
CA ALA A 63 -1.53 5.98 -12.61
C ALA A 63 -2.65 5.79 -11.59
N GLY A 64 -3.91 5.80 -12.03
CA GLY A 64 -5.07 5.59 -11.15
C GLY A 64 -5.05 4.23 -10.46
N GLY A 65 -4.76 3.16 -11.20
CA GLY A 65 -4.68 1.82 -10.63
C GLY A 65 -3.54 1.65 -9.64
N PHE A 66 -2.38 2.26 -9.90
CA PHE A 66 -1.26 2.29 -8.95
C PHE A 66 -1.64 3.00 -7.65
N GLU A 67 -2.25 4.19 -7.71
CA GLU A 67 -2.67 4.93 -6.52
C GLU A 67 -3.72 4.17 -5.69
N ALA A 68 -4.65 3.47 -6.35
CA ALA A 68 -5.62 2.62 -5.66
C ALA A 68 -4.94 1.45 -4.93
N VAL A 69 -4.02 0.74 -5.60
CA VAL A 69 -3.23 -0.35 -5.00
C VAL A 69 -2.38 0.16 -3.84
N ALA A 70 -1.71 1.30 -4.01
CA ALA A 70 -0.89 1.92 -2.99
C ALA A 70 -1.72 2.30 -1.76
N SER A 71 -2.85 2.97 -1.96
CA SER A 71 -3.74 3.40 -0.86
C SER A 71 -4.23 2.21 -0.04
N LEU A 72 -4.63 1.11 -0.69
CA LEU A 72 -5.02 -0.13 0.00
C LEU A 72 -3.86 -0.76 0.77
N HIS A 73 -2.66 -0.82 0.16
CA HIS A 73 -1.47 -1.36 0.82
C HIS A 73 -1.14 -0.59 2.10
N ILE A 74 -1.04 0.74 2.01
CA ILE A 74 -0.71 1.62 3.14
C ILE A 74 -1.78 1.49 4.25
N GLY A 75 -3.06 1.45 3.86
CA GLY A 75 -4.16 1.28 4.82
C GLY A 75 -4.07 -0.05 5.58
N VAL A 76 -3.77 -1.16 4.88
CA VAL A 76 -3.59 -2.48 5.51
C VAL A 76 -2.38 -2.50 6.44
N GLU A 77 -1.26 -1.88 6.04
CA GLU A 77 -0.07 -1.81 6.89
C GLU A 77 -0.34 -1.06 8.19
N ARG A 78 -1.07 0.06 8.14
CA ARG A 78 -1.47 0.83 9.33
C ARG A 78 -2.31 0.02 10.30
N ILE A 79 -3.31 -0.71 9.79
CA ILE A 79 -4.14 -1.59 10.63
C ILE A 79 -3.29 -2.70 11.24
N GLY A 80 -2.39 -3.30 10.46
CA GLY A 80 -1.46 -4.31 10.96
C GLY A 80 -0.58 -3.79 12.09
N ARG A 81 -0.03 -2.56 11.97
CA ARG A 81 0.75 -1.95 13.07
C ARG A 81 -0.09 -1.67 14.30
N TYR A 82 -1.31 -1.18 14.15
CA TYR A 82 -2.22 -1.01 15.28
C TYR A 82 -2.46 -2.34 15.99
N ILE A 83 -2.79 -3.41 15.25
CA ILE A 83 -2.99 -4.75 15.82
C ILE A 83 -1.75 -5.19 16.61
N GLN A 84 -0.57 -5.03 16.00
CA GLN A 84 0.68 -5.44 16.60
C GLN A 84 0.97 -4.71 17.92
N VAL A 85 0.73 -3.40 17.99
CA VAL A 85 0.94 -2.66 19.24
C VAL A 85 -0.20 -2.93 20.24
N ARG A 86 -1.45 -2.98 19.82
CA ARG A 86 -2.57 -3.10 20.76
C ARG A 86 -2.72 -4.49 21.37
N TYR A 87 -2.52 -5.54 20.56
CA TYR A 87 -2.81 -6.93 20.95
C TYR A 87 -1.56 -7.77 21.14
N GLU A 88 -0.49 -7.47 20.41
CA GLU A 88 0.75 -8.25 20.53
C GLU A 88 1.80 -7.59 21.40
N TRP A 89 1.73 -6.30 21.78
CA TRP A 89 2.81 -5.59 22.50
C TRP A 89 2.55 -5.48 24.00
N ASP A 90 3.10 -6.42 24.77
CA ASP A 90 3.31 -6.40 26.24
C ASP A 90 2.22 -5.72 27.08
N ALA A 91 0.96 -5.77 26.63
CA ALA A 91 -0.17 -5.14 27.29
C ALA A 91 -0.51 -5.96 28.56
N PRO A 92 -0.53 -5.34 29.76
CA PRO A 92 -1.08 -5.96 30.94
C PRO A 92 -2.57 -6.22 30.67
N GLY A 93 -2.94 -7.49 30.44
CA GLY A 93 -4.29 -7.86 29.99
C GLY A 93 -4.33 -8.68 28.70
N ALA A 94 -3.21 -8.91 28.00
CA ALA A 94 -3.12 -9.85 26.87
C ALA A 94 -3.21 -11.34 27.30
N ALA A 95 -3.93 -11.62 28.39
CA ALA A 95 -4.25 -12.95 28.87
C ALA A 95 -5.27 -13.59 27.93
N GLY A 96 -4.81 -14.14 26.81
CA GLY A 96 -5.69 -14.92 25.93
C GLY A 96 -5.29 -15.04 24.46
N VAL A 97 -4.33 -14.24 23.96
CA VAL A 97 -3.83 -14.38 22.58
C VAL A 97 -2.41 -14.97 22.59
N PRO A 98 -2.27 -16.30 22.43
CA PRO A 98 -1.01 -16.99 22.71
C PRO A 98 0.11 -16.81 21.66
N ILE A 99 -0.12 -16.11 20.53
CA ILE A 99 0.80 -16.19 19.39
C ILE A 99 1.35 -14.82 18.99
N ARG A 100 2.62 -14.56 19.33
CA ARG A 100 3.43 -13.38 18.95
C ARG A 100 4.09 -13.54 17.57
N TRP A 101 3.39 -14.15 16.61
CA TRP A 101 3.98 -14.53 15.33
C TRP A 101 4.32 -13.30 14.46
N GLU A 102 3.60 -12.18 14.56
CA GLU A 102 3.95 -10.97 13.79
C GLU A 102 5.30 -10.41 14.23
N ARG A 103 5.57 -10.40 15.55
CA ARG A 103 6.90 -10.07 16.06
C ARG A 103 7.98 -11.01 15.53
N ALA A 104 7.72 -12.33 15.53
CA ALA A 104 8.65 -13.31 14.96
C ALA A 104 8.89 -13.07 13.46
N ALA A 105 7.83 -12.81 12.68
CA ALA A 105 7.90 -12.52 11.26
C ALA A 105 8.66 -11.22 10.96
N MET A 106 8.47 -10.17 11.77
CA MET A 106 9.27 -8.94 11.64
C MET A 106 10.73 -9.15 12.02
N ALA A 107 11.00 -9.85 13.12
CA ALA A 107 12.36 -10.14 13.55
C ALA A 107 13.11 -10.94 12.48
N TRP A 108 12.42 -11.92 11.89
CA TRP A 108 12.89 -12.63 10.71
C TRP A 108 13.18 -11.69 9.54
N GLY A 109 12.21 -10.86 9.13
CA GLY A 109 12.36 -9.96 7.98
C GLY A 109 13.48 -8.93 8.14
N ARG A 110 13.76 -8.47 9.37
CA ARG A 110 14.91 -7.59 9.66
C ARG A 110 16.25 -8.33 9.60
N ARG A 111 16.28 -9.57 10.07
CA ARG A 111 17.51 -10.38 10.10
C ARG A 111 17.86 -10.95 8.72
N PHE A 112 16.85 -11.25 7.91
CA PHE A 112 16.98 -11.79 6.58
C PHE A 112 16.27 -10.87 5.60
N PRO A 113 16.88 -9.71 5.23
CA PRO A 113 16.31 -8.82 4.23
C PRO A 113 16.32 -9.56 2.87
N GLY A 114 15.23 -10.24 2.57
CA GLY A 114 15.07 -10.95 1.30
C GLY A 114 14.79 -9.99 0.15
N THR A 115 14.98 -10.47 -1.08
CA THR A 115 14.39 -9.91 -2.30
C THR A 115 12.89 -10.17 -2.32
N GLY A 116 12.19 -9.77 -1.25
CA GLY A 116 10.76 -10.01 -1.07
C GLY A 116 9.98 -9.48 -2.27
N THR A 117 8.84 -10.11 -2.53
CA THR A 117 7.91 -9.68 -3.56
C THR A 117 7.55 -8.21 -3.32
N ASP A 118 7.70 -7.36 -4.35
CA ASP A 118 7.38 -5.94 -4.28
C ASP A 118 5.87 -5.78 -4.03
N PRO A 119 5.43 -5.38 -2.82
CA PRO A 119 4.03 -5.43 -2.43
C PRO A 119 3.15 -4.40 -3.16
N LEU A 120 3.80 -3.44 -3.83
CA LEU A 120 3.17 -2.42 -4.66
C LEU A 120 3.20 -2.78 -6.16
N PHE A 121 3.76 -3.94 -6.53
CA PHE A 121 3.92 -4.37 -7.92
C PHE A 121 4.65 -3.34 -8.79
N GLY A 122 5.53 -2.54 -8.19
CA GLY A 122 6.17 -1.38 -8.83
C GLY A 122 7.00 -1.76 -10.06
N VAL A 123 7.69 -2.90 -10.03
CA VAL A 123 8.40 -3.43 -11.22
C VAL A 123 7.46 -3.59 -12.41
N ILE A 124 6.26 -4.16 -12.20
CA ILE A 124 5.28 -4.34 -13.29
C ILE A 124 4.75 -2.99 -13.78
N PHE A 125 4.48 -2.05 -12.89
CA PHE A 125 4.08 -0.70 -13.30
C PHE A 125 5.18 0.02 -14.09
N TYR A 126 6.46 -0.16 -13.76
CA TYR A 126 7.56 0.39 -14.56
C TYR A 126 7.63 -0.23 -15.95
N LEU A 127 7.52 -1.56 -16.05
CA LEU A 127 7.51 -2.25 -17.34
C LEU A 127 6.32 -1.80 -18.19
N ALA A 128 5.12 -1.71 -17.60
CA ALA A 128 3.94 -1.21 -18.28
C ALA A 128 4.13 0.25 -18.75
N THR A 129 4.71 1.11 -17.91
CA THR A 129 5.03 2.50 -18.27
C THR A 129 6.01 2.57 -19.45
N ALA A 130 7.07 1.76 -19.42
CA ALA A 130 8.05 1.71 -20.49
C ALA A 130 7.43 1.22 -21.81
N LEU A 131 6.65 0.13 -21.75
CA LEU A 131 5.93 -0.41 -22.92
C LEU A 131 4.90 0.59 -23.47
N ASN A 132 4.23 1.33 -22.60
CA ASN A 132 3.28 2.38 -22.99
C ASN A 132 3.95 3.51 -23.80
N PHE A 133 5.23 3.77 -23.53
CA PHE A 133 6.01 4.81 -24.21
C PHE A 133 6.59 4.37 -25.56
N VAL A 134 6.71 3.05 -25.81
CA VAL A 134 7.35 2.52 -27.04
C VAL A 134 6.72 3.06 -28.32
N PRO A 135 5.38 3.05 -28.52
CA PRO A 135 4.79 3.55 -29.77
C PRO A 135 5.13 5.02 -30.02
N VAL A 136 5.05 5.84 -28.96
CA VAL A 136 5.36 7.27 -29.00
C VAL A 136 6.83 7.51 -29.36
N ALA A 137 7.75 6.74 -28.76
CA ALA A 137 9.17 6.86 -29.04
C ALA A 137 9.53 6.53 -30.49
N LEU A 138 8.73 5.67 -31.16
CA LEU A 138 8.95 5.25 -32.54
C LEU A 138 8.33 6.21 -33.57
N THR A 139 7.23 6.89 -33.23
CA THR A 139 6.44 7.66 -34.22
C THR A 139 6.29 9.15 -33.90
N GLY A 140 6.61 9.59 -32.68
CA GLY A 140 6.36 10.96 -32.22
C GLY A 140 7.37 11.98 -32.75
N VAL A 141 6.93 13.23 -32.88
CA VAL A 141 7.82 14.37 -33.18
C VAL A 141 8.41 14.98 -31.91
N ALA A 142 9.52 15.71 -32.02
CA ALA A 142 10.27 16.25 -30.88
C ALA A 142 9.44 16.90 -29.75
N PRO A 143 8.49 17.83 -30.01
CA PRO A 143 7.70 18.44 -28.93
C PRO A 143 6.76 17.43 -28.24
N GLU A 144 6.15 16.52 -28.99
CA GLU A 144 5.28 15.47 -28.43
C GLU A 144 6.10 14.48 -27.58
N LEU A 145 7.27 14.07 -28.08
CA LEU A 145 8.21 13.23 -27.36
C LEU A 145 8.59 13.85 -26.02
N ALA A 146 8.90 15.16 -25.99
CA ALA A 146 9.28 15.85 -24.76
C ALA A 146 8.15 15.84 -23.72
N VAL A 147 6.92 16.18 -24.12
CA VAL A 147 5.75 16.20 -23.23
C VAL A 147 5.43 14.80 -22.73
N LEU A 148 5.39 13.81 -23.63
CA LEU A 148 5.04 12.44 -23.28
C LEU A 148 6.14 11.80 -22.43
N ALA A 149 7.42 12.00 -22.74
CA ALA A 149 8.52 11.52 -21.91
C ALA A 149 8.43 12.11 -20.49
N LEU A 150 8.15 13.40 -20.35
CA LEU A 150 7.97 14.04 -19.05
C LEU A 150 6.81 13.40 -18.26
N ALA A 151 5.67 13.16 -18.89
CA ALA A 151 4.53 12.50 -18.24
C ALA A 151 4.88 11.10 -17.72
N HIS A 152 5.58 10.29 -18.52
CA HIS A 152 6.02 8.95 -18.12
C HIS A 152 7.05 8.99 -16.99
N LEU A 153 8.01 9.92 -17.06
CA LEU A 153 9.00 10.14 -16.01
C LEU A 153 8.35 10.57 -14.69
N LEU A 154 7.36 11.45 -14.73
CA LEU A 154 6.59 11.87 -13.54
C LEU A 154 5.86 10.69 -12.90
N PHE A 155 5.24 9.82 -13.70
CA PHE A 155 4.60 8.62 -13.18
C PHE A 155 5.62 7.64 -12.58
N ALA A 156 6.73 7.38 -13.27
CA ALA A 156 7.80 6.52 -12.75
C ALA A 156 8.39 7.07 -11.42
N ALA A 157 8.63 8.37 -11.35
CA ALA A 157 9.07 9.04 -10.14
C ALA A 157 8.02 8.96 -9.01
N ARG A 158 6.72 8.98 -9.34
CA ARG A 158 5.64 8.77 -8.37
C ARG A 158 5.68 7.35 -7.79
N VAL A 159 5.78 6.31 -8.63
CA VAL A 159 5.92 4.92 -8.18
C VAL A 159 7.12 4.77 -7.24
N TRP A 160 8.26 5.37 -7.61
CA TRP A 160 9.47 5.33 -6.78
C TRP A 160 9.27 5.99 -5.42
N ARG A 161 8.72 7.23 -5.39
CA ARG A 161 8.49 7.97 -4.16
C ARG A 161 7.57 7.23 -3.20
N VAL A 162 6.48 6.64 -3.70
CA VAL A 162 5.53 5.90 -2.86
C VAL A 162 6.18 4.65 -2.27
N ARG A 163 6.96 3.89 -3.05
CA ARG A 163 7.71 2.73 -2.54
C ARG A 163 8.71 3.12 -1.46
N ALA A 164 9.48 4.18 -1.71
CA ALA A 164 10.46 4.69 -0.75
C ALA A 164 9.80 5.22 0.54
N TRP A 165 8.63 5.86 0.42
CA TRP A 165 7.88 6.36 1.56
C TRP A 165 7.25 5.22 2.38
N ALA A 166 6.62 4.24 1.73
CA ALA A 166 6.02 3.09 2.41
C ALA A 166 7.07 2.31 3.22
N ALA A 167 8.29 2.16 2.69
CA ALA A 167 9.39 1.53 3.42
C ALA A 167 9.74 2.28 4.72
N ARG A 168 9.73 3.63 4.72
CA ARG A 168 10.04 4.46 5.90
C ARG A 168 8.88 4.58 6.89
N GLN A 169 7.65 4.56 6.38
CA GLN A 169 6.45 4.81 7.19
C GLN A 169 6.24 3.72 8.25
N ARG A 170 6.66 2.48 8.00
CA ARG A 170 6.44 1.34 8.91
C ARG A 170 6.97 1.57 10.33
N ASP A 171 8.19 2.10 10.45
CA ASP A 171 8.82 2.36 11.75
C ASP A 171 8.21 3.57 12.45
N GLU A 172 7.79 4.57 11.68
CA GLU A 172 7.15 5.79 12.18
C GLU A 172 5.76 5.49 12.75
N ASP A 173 4.94 4.73 12.03
CA ASP A 173 3.60 4.34 12.48
C ASP A 173 3.67 3.49 13.75
N LEU A 174 4.62 2.54 13.82
CA LEU A 174 4.84 1.73 15.02
C LEU A 174 5.16 2.59 16.24
N ARG A 175 6.08 3.56 16.09
CA ARG A 175 6.47 4.47 17.16
C ARG A 175 5.31 5.34 17.63
N ARG A 176 4.51 5.88 16.69
CA ARG A 176 3.33 6.70 17.01
C ARG A 176 2.28 5.92 17.77
N TYR A 177 1.97 4.69 17.35
CA TYR A 177 1.01 3.85 18.08
C TYR A 177 1.50 3.50 19.50
N GLN A 178 2.79 3.22 19.68
CA GLN A 178 3.36 2.97 21.01
C GLN A 178 3.24 4.18 21.94
N GLN A 179 3.51 5.38 21.42
CA GLN A 179 3.37 6.62 22.17
C GLN A 179 1.91 6.85 22.59
N LEU A 180 0.95 6.64 21.69
CA LEU A 180 -0.47 6.80 21.97
C LEU A 180 -0.95 5.85 23.09
N LEU A 181 -0.63 4.56 23.01
CA LEU A 181 -1.06 3.60 24.04
C LEU A 181 -0.40 3.85 25.40
N THR A 182 0.83 4.34 25.41
CA THR A 182 1.52 4.70 26.66
C THR A 182 0.85 5.92 27.31
N ALA A 183 0.47 6.92 26.51
CA ALA A 183 -0.27 8.09 26.99
C ALA A 183 -1.66 7.70 27.54
N GLU A 184 -2.42 6.88 26.80
CA GLU A 184 -3.73 6.37 27.26
C GLU A 184 -3.61 5.58 28.57
N GLY A 185 -2.56 4.77 28.71
CA GLY A 185 -2.29 4.03 29.95
C GLY A 185 -2.00 4.95 31.13
N ALA A 186 -1.23 6.02 30.92
CA ALA A 186 -0.91 7.01 31.95
C ALA A 186 -2.14 7.82 32.37
N GLU A 187 -2.99 8.24 31.42
CA GLU A 187 -4.24 8.95 31.71
C GLU A 187 -5.20 8.09 32.54
N ARG A 188 -5.36 6.81 32.19
CA ARG A 188 -6.19 5.87 32.95
C ARG A 188 -5.67 5.66 34.38
N ALA A 189 -4.35 5.64 34.57
CA ALA A 189 -3.74 5.48 35.89
C ALA A 189 -3.83 6.74 36.76
N GLY A 190 -3.91 7.92 36.14
CA GLY A 190 -3.97 9.22 36.82
C GLY A 190 -5.39 9.75 37.11
N SER A 191 -6.43 9.13 36.54
CA SER A 191 -7.82 9.53 36.79
C SER A 191 -8.28 9.03 38.17
N PRO A 192 -8.61 9.91 39.14
CA PRO A 192 -9.17 9.48 40.41
C PRO A 192 -10.54 8.83 40.17
N GLY A 193 -10.65 7.55 40.54
CA GLY A 193 -11.90 6.78 40.48
C GLY A 193 -12.91 7.19 41.56
#